data_AF-A0A7C3E692-F1
#
_entry.id   AF-A0A7C3E692-F1
#
_cell.length_a   1.000
_cell.length_b   1.000
_cell.length_c   1.000
_cell.angle_alpha   90.00
_cell.angle_beta   90.00
_cell.angle_gamma   90.00
#
_symmetry.space_group_name_H-M   'P 1'
#
loop_
_entity.id
_entity.type
_entity.pdbx_description
1 polymer ?
#
loop_
_entity_poly.entity_id
_entity_poly.type
_entity_poly.pdbx_seq_one_letter_code
_entity_poly.pdbx_strand_id
1 'polypeptide(L)'
;MRASRVSRLQGPRLRGFGADRTLFLCSAACCLWVGLRILQTGQTHYRLLWWNLFLAWVPLGFARAMELAGRIRSSAVRWACTGATGVLWLLFFPNAPYLFTDLIHAHRAPAGQYWVDFSLILGCAVAGWMAGLASLRVMHARVASWWGSVAGWGFCSLAWLAAGVGVYLGRVLRLHSWDVLLHPPGFWQGLSQWILQMGRNPEAPGFPLGFAAVVGISYVLVHSLAQGVFVERPTCSENAPTAEKPTLGGGRTSS
;
A
#
# COMPACT_ATOMS: atom_id res chain seq x y z
N MET A 1 -11.52 16.92 -31.91
CA MET A 1 -11.59 17.42 -30.50
C MET A 1 -11.91 16.32 -29.46
N ARG A 2 -11.32 15.11 -29.52
CA ARG A 2 -11.53 14.05 -28.48
C ARG A 2 -10.24 13.48 -27.85
N ALA A 3 -9.06 13.89 -28.32
CA ALA A 3 -7.77 13.37 -27.85
C ALA A 3 -7.18 14.13 -26.64
N SER A 4 -7.73 15.30 -26.26
CA SER A 4 -7.14 16.17 -25.23
C SER A 4 -7.73 16.01 -23.81
N ARG A 5 -8.63 15.04 -23.62
CA ARG A 5 -9.24 14.75 -22.31
C ARG A 5 -8.63 13.51 -21.63
N VAL A 6 -8.03 12.60 -22.39
CA VAL A 6 -7.38 11.39 -21.86
C VAL A 6 -5.95 11.67 -21.37
N SER A 7 -5.28 12.69 -21.89
CA SER A 7 -3.96 13.14 -21.39
C SER A 7 -4.02 13.80 -20.00
N ARG A 8 -5.22 14.13 -19.50
CA ARG A 8 -5.43 14.79 -18.19
C ARG A 8 -5.56 13.83 -17.00
N LEU A 9 -5.54 12.52 -17.25
CA LEU A 9 -5.49 11.48 -16.21
C LEU A 9 -4.08 10.95 -15.97
N GLN A 10 -3.07 11.52 -16.62
CA GLN A 10 -1.69 11.34 -16.19
C GLN A 10 -1.44 12.22 -14.95
N GLY A 11 -1.95 11.77 -13.81
CA GLY A 11 -1.58 12.30 -12.50
C GLY A 11 -0.05 12.37 -12.36
N PRO A 12 0.46 13.24 -11.47
CA PRO A 12 1.88 13.57 -11.38
C PRO A 12 2.70 12.29 -11.39
N ARG A 13 3.64 12.17 -12.34
CA ARG A 13 4.63 11.10 -12.41
C ARG A 13 5.14 10.88 -11.00
N LEU A 14 4.75 9.75 -10.40
CA LEU A 14 5.17 9.32 -9.09
C LEU A 14 6.70 9.48 -9.02
N ARG A 15 7.20 10.50 -8.33
CA ARG A 15 8.53 10.46 -7.72
C ARG A 15 8.49 9.44 -6.57
N GLY A 16 8.08 8.20 -6.88
CA GLY A 16 7.83 7.11 -5.92
C GLY A 16 9.07 6.73 -5.14
N PHE A 17 10.24 6.88 -5.76
CA PHE A 17 11.53 6.65 -5.12
C PHE A 17 11.78 7.50 -3.86
N GLY A 18 11.20 8.71 -3.75
CA GLY A 18 11.38 9.55 -2.56
C GLY A 18 10.61 9.03 -1.34
N ALA A 19 9.35 8.65 -1.55
CA ALA A 19 8.52 8.04 -0.50
C ALA A 19 9.05 6.67 -0.09
N ASP A 20 9.46 5.84 -1.05
CA ASP A 20 10.04 4.52 -0.77
C ASP A 20 11.32 4.63 0.08
N ARG A 21 12.20 5.59 -0.25
CA ARG A 21 13.42 5.85 0.54
C ARG A 21 13.08 6.28 1.97
N THR A 22 12.10 7.14 2.14
CA THR A 22 11.67 7.61 3.47
C THR A 22 11.13 6.45 4.29
N LEU A 23 10.25 5.64 3.71
CA LEU A 23 9.74 4.43 4.37
C LEU A 23 10.86 3.46 4.73
N PHE A 24 11.85 3.30 3.84
CA PHE A 24 12.99 2.42 4.07
C PHE A 24 13.83 2.91 5.24
N LEU A 25 14.12 4.22 5.30
CA LEU A 25 14.86 4.82 6.42
C LEU A 25 14.09 4.68 7.74
N CYS A 26 12.78 4.92 7.74
CA CYS A 26 11.93 4.70 8.92
C CYS A 26 11.96 3.23 9.35
N SER A 27 11.83 2.30 8.42
CA SER A 27 11.89 0.85 8.69
C SER A 27 13.26 0.42 9.21
N ALA A 28 14.34 0.98 8.67
CA ALA A 28 15.70 0.74 9.12
C ALA A 28 15.93 1.28 10.54
N ALA A 29 15.42 2.46 10.85
CA ALA A 29 15.44 3.01 12.21
C ALA A 29 14.66 2.12 13.20
N CYS A 30 13.49 1.61 12.80
CA CYS A 30 12.75 0.62 13.58
C CYS A 30 13.54 -0.68 13.79
N CYS A 31 14.17 -1.22 12.74
CA CYS A 31 15.02 -2.41 12.84
C CYS A 31 16.20 -2.20 13.80
N LEU A 32 16.82 -1.02 13.76
CA LEU A 32 17.91 -0.64 14.69
C LEU A 32 17.39 -0.59 16.13
N TRP A 33 16.24 0.03 16.37
CA TRP A 33 15.65 0.09 17.71
C TRP A 33 15.29 -1.31 18.23
N VAL A 34 14.71 -2.17 17.39
CA VAL A 34 14.48 -3.59 17.68
C VAL A 34 15.78 -4.29 18.07
N GLY A 35 16.86 -4.07 17.30
CA GLY A 35 18.17 -4.65 17.60
C GLY A 35 18.73 -4.21 18.95
N LEU A 36 18.70 -2.90 19.24
CA LEU A 36 19.12 -2.36 20.53
C LEU A 36 18.29 -2.93 21.68
N ARG A 37 16.97 -3.10 21.48
CA ARG A 37 16.08 -3.67 22.49
C ARG A 37 16.37 -5.14 22.76
N ILE A 38 16.68 -5.92 21.72
CA ILE A 38 17.12 -7.32 21.86
C ILE A 38 18.43 -7.41 22.65
N LEU A 39 19.39 -6.53 22.36
CA LEU A 39 20.67 -6.50 23.08
C LEU A 39 20.50 -6.14 24.56
N GLN A 40 19.58 -5.22 24.89
CA GLN A 40 19.31 -4.80 26.27
C GLN A 40 18.53 -5.84 27.09
N THR A 41 17.56 -6.50 26.47
CA THR A 41 16.60 -7.37 27.19
C THR A 41 16.91 -8.86 27.06
N GLY A 42 17.74 -9.26 26.09
CA GLY A 42 17.99 -10.66 25.74
C GLY A 42 16.78 -11.38 25.13
N GLN A 43 15.64 -10.71 24.96
CA GLN A 43 14.39 -11.34 24.53
C GLN A 43 14.41 -11.58 23.01
N THR A 44 14.38 -12.85 22.62
CA THR A 44 14.42 -13.28 21.22
C THR A 44 13.08 -13.13 20.50
N HIS A 45 11.97 -12.90 21.22
CA HIS A 45 10.64 -12.76 20.61
C HIS A 45 10.57 -11.60 19.61
N TYR A 46 11.34 -10.54 19.83
CA TYR A 46 11.45 -9.39 18.94
C TYR A 46 12.05 -9.72 17.57
N ARG A 47 12.72 -10.88 17.40
CA ARG A 47 13.21 -11.34 16.09
C ARG A 47 12.06 -11.57 15.09
N LEU A 48 10.88 -11.92 15.59
CA LEU A 48 9.69 -12.07 14.76
C LEU A 48 9.24 -10.72 14.16
N LEU A 49 9.50 -9.59 14.82
CA LEU A 49 9.20 -8.26 14.26
C LEU A 49 10.06 -7.94 13.04
N TRP A 50 11.34 -8.33 13.04
CA TRP A 50 12.17 -8.19 11.84
C TRP A 50 11.62 -9.00 10.68
N TRP A 51 11.19 -10.23 10.96
CA TRP A 51 10.58 -11.09 9.94
C TRP A 51 9.28 -10.51 9.41
N ASN A 52 8.41 -10.02 10.29
CA ASN A 52 7.12 -9.44 9.89
C ASN A 52 7.32 -8.13 9.13
N LEU A 53 8.24 -7.27 9.58
CA LEU A 53 8.56 -6.03 8.85
C LEU A 53 9.17 -6.34 7.49
N PHE A 54 10.06 -7.33 7.38
CA PHE A 54 10.56 -7.80 6.08
C PHE A 54 9.42 -8.27 5.17
N LEU A 55 8.51 -9.12 5.66
CA LEU A 55 7.37 -9.59 4.89
C LEU A 55 6.42 -8.45 4.48
N ALA A 56 6.28 -7.39 5.28
CA ALA A 56 5.48 -6.22 4.92
C ALA A 56 6.06 -5.42 3.74
N TRP A 57 7.37 -5.50 3.50
CA TRP A 57 8.03 -4.88 2.35
C TRP A 57 7.91 -5.69 1.06
N VAL A 58 7.67 -7.00 1.15
CA VAL A 58 7.57 -7.90 -0.01
C VAL A 58 6.50 -7.47 -1.02
N PRO A 59 5.25 -7.10 -0.63
CA PRO A 59 4.25 -6.56 -1.56
C PRO A 59 4.73 -5.30 -2.28
N LEU A 60 5.41 -4.39 -1.60
CA LEU A 60 5.95 -3.19 -2.25
C LEU A 60 7.03 -3.55 -3.29
N GLY A 61 7.89 -4.51 -2.96
CA GLY A 61 8.86 -5.08 -3.90
C GLY A 61 8.20 -5.64 -5.17
N PHE A 62 7.15 -6.46 -5.03
CA PHE A 62 6.42 -7.00 -6.17
C PHE A 62 5.69 -5.94 -6.99
N ALA A 63 5.10 -4.94 -6.33
CA ALA A 63 4.45 -3.82 -7.00
C ALA A 63 5.46 -3.03 -7.86
N ARG A 64 6.68 -2.78 -7.35
CA ARG A 64 7.77 -2.13 -8.10
C ARG A 64 8.33 -3.03 -9.21
N ALA A 65 8.45 -4.33 -8.97
CA ALA A 65 8.84 -5.30 -9.99
C ALA A 65 7.86 -5.30 -11.17
N MET A 66 6.55 -5.20 -10.90
CA MET A 66 5.52 -5.04 -11.93
C MET A 66 5.70 -3.75 -12.73
N GLU A 67 6.14 -2.66 -12.09
CA GLU A 67 6.42 -1.42 -12.81
C GLU A 67 7.57 -1.56 -13.80
N LEU A 68 8.61 -2.29 -13.41
CA LEU A 68 9.76 -2.59 -14.25
C LEU A 68 9.39 -3.57 -15.38
N ALA A 69 8.57 -4.58 -15.08
CA ALA A 69 8.05 -5.52 -16.07
C ALA A 69 7.27 -4.81 -17.19
N GLY A 70 6.58 -3.71 -16.88
CA GLY A 70 5.91 -2.87 -17.88
C GLY A 70 6.84 -2.27 -18.95
N ARG A 71 8.16 -2.25 -18.73
CA ARG A 71 9.17 -1.77 -19.69
C ARG A 71 9.69 -2.85 -20.64
N ILE A 72 9.29 -4.11 -20.43
CA ILE A 72 9.69 -5.24 -21.28
C ILE A 72 9.06 -5.06 -22.67
N ARG A 73 9.88 -5.16 -23.73
CA ARG A 73 9.43 -4.99 -25.12
C ARG A 73 8.55 -6.15 -25.60
N SER A 74 8.88 -7.37 -25.19
CA SER A 74 8.09 -8.56 -25.55
C SER A 74 6.75 -8.55 -24.81
N SER A 75 5.65 -8.56 -25.56
CA SER A 75 4.29 -8.53 -25.02
C SER A 75 3.97 -9.77 -24.18
N ALA A 76 4.35 -10.96 -24.65
CA ALA A 76 4.13 -12.22 -23.95
C ALA A 76 4.87 -12.27 -22.61
N VAL A 77 6.16 -11.92 -22.60
CA VAL A 77 6.98 -11.90 -21.38
C VAL A 77 6.48 -10.84 -20.40
N ARG A 78 6.10 -9.65 -20.90
CA ARG A 78 5.50 -8.59 -20.07
C ARG A 78 4.25 -9.08 -19.34
N TRP A 79 3.31 -9.71 -20.06
CA TRP A 79 2.07 -10.22 -19.46
C TRP A 79 2.33 -11.36 -18.47
N ALA A 80 3.24 -12.28 -18.79
CA ALA A 80 3.64 -13.35 -17.88
C ALA A 80 4.25 -12.80 -16.57
N CYS A 81 5.22 -11.89 -16.65
CA CYS A 81 5.83 -11.25 -15.48
C CYS A 81 4.82 -10.44 -14.67
N THR A 82 3.90 -9.74 -15.35
CA THR A 82 2.83 -8.97 -14.72
C THR A 82 1.85 -9.87 -13.97
N GLY A 83 1.42 -10.97 -14.58
CA GLY A 83 0.56 -11.96 -13.94
C GLY A 83 1.22 -12.59 -12.71
N ALA A 84 2.47 -13.04 -12.85
CA ALA A 84 3.22 -13.65 -11.75
C ALA A 84 3.42 -12.68 -10.58
N THR A 85 3.85 -11.45 -10.85
CA THR A 85 4.02 -10.43 -9.80
C THR A 85 2.71 -10.01 -9.15
N GLY A 86 1.60 -9.99 -9.89
CA GLY A 86 0.27 -9.72 -9.35
C GLY A 86 -0.24 -10.80 -8.41
N VAL A 87 -0.07 -12.08 -8.77
CA VAL A 87 -0.42 -13.22 -7.93
C VAL A 87 0.41 -13.23 -6.65
N LEU A 88 1.73 -13.05 -6.78
CA LEU A 88 2.64 -12.97 -5.63
C LEU A 88 2.29 -11.76 -4.76
N TRP A 89 1.98 -10.61 -5.35
CA TRP A 89 1.54 -9.44 -4.58
C TRP A 89 0.30 -9.76 -3.73
N LEU A 90 -0.72 -10.40 -4.31
CA LEU A 90 -1.96 -10.72 -3.59
C LEU A 90 -1.72 -11.73 -2.45
N LEU A 91 -0.82 -12.68 -2.65
CA LEU A 91 -0.47 -13.68 -1.63
C LEU A 91 0.22 -13.05 -0.42
N PHE A 92 1.08 -12.06 -0.65
CA PHE A 92 1.85 -11.41 0.42
C PHE A 92 1.20 -10.14 0.96
N PHE A 93 0.23 -9.54 0.26
CA PHE A 93 -0.44 -8.30 0.68
C PHE A 93 -1.06 -8.39 2.09
N PRO A 94 -1.73 -9.49 2.49
CA PRO A 94 -2.28 -9.62 3.83
C PRO A 94 -1.23 -9.48 4.94
N ASN A 95 0.06 -9.75 4.67
CA ASN A 95 1.11 -9.70 5.70
C ASN A 95 1.40 -8.29 6.22
N ALA A 96 1.15 -7.23 5.45
CA ALA A 96 1.39 -5.86 5.94
C ALA A 96 0.48 -5.50 7.14
N PRO A 97 -0.83 -5.82 7.11
CA PRO A 97 -1.70 -5.75 8.29
C PRO A 97 -1.29 -6.57 9.52
N TYR A 98 -0.49 -7.64 9.38
CA TYR A 98 -0.17 -8.53 10.50
C TYR A 98 0.56 -7.83 11.63
N LEU A 99 1.35 -6.79 11.33
CA LEU A 99 2.13 -6.13 12.37
C LEU A 99 1.24 -5.42 13.40
N PHE A 100 0.03 -4.97 13.01
CA PHE A 100 -0.92 -4.40 13.97
C PHE A 100 -1.43 -5.44 14.97
N THR A 101 -1.58 -6.69 14.56
CA THR A 101 -1.97 -7.76 15.49
C THR A 101 -0.87 -8.11 16.50
N ASP A 102 0.40 -7.80 16.20
CA ASP A 102 1.50 -8.02 17.13
C ASP A 102 1.51 -7.06 18.31
N LEU A 103 0.77 -5.94 18.25
CA LEU A 103 0.59 -5.02 19.38
C LEU A 103 0.04 -5.70 20.63
N ILE A 104 -0.68 -6.82 20.47
CA ILE A 104 -1.18 -7.64 21.59
C ILE A 104 -0.03 -8.12 22.50
N HIS A 105 1.17 -8.33 21.95
CA HIS A 105 2.33 -8.77 22.72
C HIS A 105 2.93 -7.68 23.61
N ALA A 106 2.68 -6.39 23.31
CA ALA A 106 3.16 -5.29 24.12
C ALA A 106 2.67 -5.36 25.58
N HIS A 107 1.47 -5.94 25.80
CA HIS A 107 0.90 -6.08 27.14
C HIS A 107 1.63 -7.10 28.04
N ARG A 108 2.53 -7.92 27.48
CA ARG A 108 3.33 -8.87 28.26
C ARG A 108 4.56 -8.24 28.92
N ALA A 109 4.89 -7.00 28.56
CA ALA A 109 6.02 -6.28 29.14
C ALA A 109 5.68 -5.80 30.57
N PRO A 110 6.65 -5.84 31.51
CA PRO A 110 6.49 -5.22 32.83
C PRO A 110 6.08 -3.74 32.70
N ALA A 111 5.31 -3.23 33.66
CA ALA A 111 4.69 -1.88 33.58
C ALA A 111 5.67 -0.74 33.25
N GLY A 112 6.92 -0.80 33.73
CA GLY A 112 7.95 0.20 33.42
C GLY A 112 8.54 0.12 32.01
N GLN A 113 8.29 -0.97 31.28
CA GLN A 113 8.83 -1.23 29.94
C GLN A 113 7.74 -1.28 28.86
N TYR A 114 6.47 -1.35 29.27
CA TYR A 114 5.31 -1.39 28.39
C TYR A 114 5.35 -0.33 27.29
N TRP A 115 5.58 0.94 27.65
CA TRP A 115 5.55 2.03 26.68
C TRP A 115 6.70 1.98 25.67
N VAL A 116 7.86 1.44 26.08
CA VAL A 116 9.00 1.25 25.17
C VAL A 116 8.66 0.16 24.15
N ASP A 117 8.18 -0.98 24.62
CA ASP A 117 7.87 -2.13 23.77
C ASP A 117 6.66 -1.85 22.88
N PHE A 118 5.64 -1.17 23.42
CA PHE A 118 4.49 -0.68 22.66
C PHE A 118 4.90 0.28 21.54
N SER A 119 5.70 1.30 21.85
CA SER A 119 6.13 2.30 20.85
C SER A 119 6.97 1.67 19.74
N LEU A 120 7.82 0.71 20.10
CA LEU A 120 8.66 -0.03 19.16
C LEU A 120 7.83 -0.92 18.23
N ILE A 121 6.90 -1.72 18.78
CA ILE A 121 6.01 -2.56 17.97
C ILE A 121 5.10 -1.69 17.09
N LEU A 122 4.56 -0.60 17.64
CA LEU A 122 3.72 0.34 16.90
C LEU A 122 4.49 1.01 15.76
N GLY A 123 5.75 1.44 15.98
CA GLY A 123 6.59 2.01 14.94
C GLY A 123 6.81 1.03 13.78
N CYS A 124 7.15 -0.23 14.09
CA CYS A 124 7.24 -1.29 13.09
C CYS A 124 5.90 -1.49 12.36
N ALA A 125 4.79 -1.53 13.09
CA ALA A 125 3.46 -1.74 12.53
C ALA A 125 3.06 -0.62 11.57
N VAL A 126 3.27 0.64 11.95
CA VAL A 126 3.01 1.80 11.08
C VAL A 126 3.90 1.75 9.84
N ALA A 127 5.20 1.45 9.98
CA ALA A 127 6.10 1.36 8.84
C ALA A 127 5.68 0.27 7.83
N GLY A 128 5.39 -0.94 8.33
CA GLY A 128 4.91 -2.05 7.50
C GLY A 128 3.54 -1.78 6.87
N TRP A 129 2.61 -1.18 7.62
CA TRP A 129 1.30 -0.76 7.10
C TRP A 129 1.43 0.26 5.98
N MET A 130 2.29 1.26 6.15
CA MET A 130 2.52 2.27 5.12
C MET A 130 3.18 1.68 3.87
N ALA A 131 4.10 0.73 4.01
CA ALA A 131 4.65 -0.01 2.86
C ALA A 131 3.56 -0.79 2.13
N GLY A 132 2.65 -1.44 2.87
CA GLY A 132 1.46 -2.12 2.34
C GLY A 132 0.56 -1.17 1.54
N LEU A 133 0.16 -0.03 2.12
CA LEU A 133 -0.66 0.98 1.46
C LEU A 133 0.03 1.58 0.23
N ALA A 134 1.34 1.83 0.30
CA ALA A 134 2.12 2.29 -0.85
C ALA A 134 2.09 1.27 -1.99
N SER A 135 2.25 -0.02 -1.68
CA SER A 135 2.18 -1.10 -2.68
C SER A 135 0.80 -1.16 -3.35
N LEU A 136 -0.27 -1.04 -2.57
CA LEU A 136 -1.64 -1.02 -3.06
C LEU A 136 -1.89 0.19 -3.95
N ARG A 137 -1.30 1.36 -3.64
CA ARG A 137 -1.44 2.56 -4.47
C ARG A 137 -0.80 2.39 -5.85
N VAL A 138 0.35 1.72 -5.91
CA VAL A 138 1.00 1.35 -7.18
C VAL A 138 0.10 0.41 -7.97
N MET A 139 -0.43 -0.64 -7.34
CA MET A 139 -1.33 -1.59 -7.98
C MET A 139 -2.63 -0.95 -8.45
N HIS A 140 -3.24 -0.07 -7.64
CA HIS A 140 -4.43 0.70 -8.02
C HIS A 140 -4.17 1.51 -9.30
N ALA A 141 -3.08 2.28 -9.35
CA ALA A 141 -2.76 3.08 -10.53
C ALA A 141 -2.55 2.21 -11.78
N ARG A 142 -1.99 1.01 -11.63
CA ARG A 142 -1.78 0.06 -12.73
C ARG A 142 -3.09 -0.50 -13.26
N VAL A 143 -3.94 -1.03 -12.39
CA VAL A 143 -5.26 -1.55 -12.78
C VAL A 143 -6.10 -0.45 -13.40
N ALA A 144 -6.09 0.76 -12.81
CA ALA A 144 -6.80 1.91 -13.34
C ALA A 144 -6.29 2.32 -14.74
N SER A 145 -5.00 2.14 -15.02
CA SER A 145 -4.44 2.45 -16.34
C SER A 145 -4.84 1.45 -17.43
N TRP A 146 -5.15 0.19 -17.07
CA TRP A 146 -5.55 -0.85 -18.03
C TRP A 146 -7.05 -0.91 -18.26
N TRP A 147 -7.85 -0.81 -17.19
CA TRP A 147 -9.29 -1.03 -17.23
C TRP A 147 -10.13 0.14 -16.71
N GLY A 148 -9.50 1.28 -16.41
CA GLY A 148 -10.17 2.49 -15.95
C GLY A 148 -10.34 2.59 -14.43
N SER A 149 -10.72 3.78 -13.96
CA SER A 149 -10.74 4.11 -12.53
C SER A 149 -11.69 3.23 -11.71
N VAL A 150 -12.84 2.84 -12.27
CA VAL A 150 -13.83 1.99 -11.57
C VAL A 150 -13.24 0.61 -11.28
N ALA A 151 -12.58 0.00 -12.26
CA ALA A 151 -11.89 -1.28 -12.08
C ALA A 151 -10.75 -1.17 -11.07
N GLY A 152 -10.04 -0.04 -11.06
CA GLY A 152 -9.00 0.26 -10.08
C GLY A 152 -9.51 0.25 -8.63
N TRP A 153 -10.64 0.92 -8.38
CA TRP A 153 -11.28 0.92 -7.06
C TRP A 153 -11.87 -0.45 -6.71
N GLY A 154 -12.51 -1.14 -7.65
CA GLY A 154 -13.00 -2.50 -7.44
C GLY A 154 -11.90 -3.48 -7.05
N PHE A 155 -10.73 -3.39 -7.70
CA PHE A 155 -9.53 -4.14 -7.31
C PHE A 155 -9.09 -3.81 -5.89
N CYS A 156 -9.08 -2.53 -5.51
CA CYS A 156 -8.71 -2.13 -4.14
C CYS A 156 -9.67 -2.70 -3.11
N SER A 157 -10.98 -2.60 -3.34
CA SER A 157 -11.99 -3.17 -2.45
C SER A 157 -11.80 -4.67 -2.26
N LEU A 158 -11.54 -5.40 -3.35
CA LEU A 158 -11.24 -6.83 -3.29
C LEU A 158 -9.95 -7.10 -2.51
N ALA A 159 -8.91 -6.30 -2.71
CA ALA A 159 -7.65 -6.44 -2.00
C ALA A 159 -7.79 -6.23 -0.48
N TRP A 160 -8.63 -5.29 -0.03
CA TRP A 160 -8.86 -5.05 1.40
C TRP A 160 -9.64 -6.19 2.04
N LEU A 161 -10.65 -6.71 1.34
CA LEU A 161 -11.38 -7.91 1.78
C LEU A 161 -10.43 -9.11 1.87
N ALA A 162 -9.61 -9.33 0.85
CA ALA A 162 -8.59 -10.38 0.84
C ALA A 162 -7.57 -10.21 1.97
N ALA A 163 -7.17 -8.98 2.30
CA ALA A 163 -6.31 -8.70 3.44
C ALA A 163 -7.00 -9.03 4.77
N GLY A 164 -8.26 -8.64 4.96
CA GLY A 164 -9.03 -8.97 6.17
C GLY A 164 -9.17 -10.47 6.39
N VAL A 165 -9.51 -11.21 5.33
CA VAL A 165 -9.54 -12.68 5.34
C VAL A 165 -8.15 -13.24 5.62
N GLY A 166 -7.12 -12.75 4.92
CA GLY A 166 -5.76 -13.23 5.07
C GLY A 166 -5.23 -13.03 6.49
N VAL A 167 -5.54 -11.92 7.17
CA VAL A 167 -5.21 -11.71 8.59
C VAL A 167 -5.90 -12.74 9.48
N TYR A 168 -7.18 -13.02 9.24
CA TYR A 168 -7.89 -14.06 9.98
C TYR A 168 -7.25 -15.44 9.79
N LEU A 169 -6.93 -15.81 8.54
CA LEU A 169 -6.37 -17.12 8.21
C LEU A 169 -5.05 -17.38 8.94
N GLY A 170 -4.08 -16.47 8.91
CA GLY A 170 -2.80 -16.73 9.57
C GLY A 170 -2.73 -16.34 11.04
N ARG A 171 -3.69 -15.59 11.61
CA ARG A 171 -3.72 -15.31 13.06
C ARG A 171 -4.65 -16.21 13.85
N VAL A 172 -5.83 -16.50 13.33
CA VAL A 172 -6.82 -17.34 14.01
C VAL A 172 -6.62 -18.81 13.65
N LEU A 173 -6.48 -19.10 12.35
CA LEU A 173 -6.30 -20.48 11.88
C LEU A 173 -4.81 -20.89 11.77
N ARG A 174 -3.88 -19.94 11.95
CA ARG A 174 -2.42 -20.14 11.80
C ARG A 174 -2.02 -20.75 10.45
N LEU A 175 -2.84 -20.52 9.42
CA LEU A 175 -2.57 -20.94 8.06
C LEU A 175 -1.68 -19.91 7.39
N HIS A 176 -0.45 -20.29 7.12
CA HIS A 176 0.51 -19.43 6.46
C HIS A 176 0.54 -19.67 4.94
N SER A 177 1.06 -18.69 4.19
CA SER A 177 1.20 -18.77 2.74
C SER A 177 2.03 -19.97 2.27
N TRP A 178 2.93 -20.48 3.12
CA TRP A 178 3.75 -21.67 2.86
C TRP A 178 3.06 -23.00 3.14
N ASP A 179 1.97 -23.03 3.92
CA ASP A 179 1.22 -24.27 4.18
C ASP A 179 0.49 -24.76 2.93
N VAL A 180 0.15 -23.85 2.01
CA VAL A 180 -0.36 -24.20 0.68
C VAL A 180 0.63 -25.07 -0.11
N LEU A 181 1.94 -24.84 0.10
CA LEU A 181 3.01 -25.54 -0.61
C LEU A 181 3.50 -26.77 0.15
N LEU A 182 3.59 -26.67 1.48
CA LEU A 182 4.19 -27.71 2.34
C LEU A 182 3.15 -28.72 2.84
N HIS A 183 1.92 -28.30 3.11
CA HIS A 183 0.83 -29.15 3.62
C HIS A 183 -0.53 -28.83 2.97
N PRO A 184 -0.69 -29.05 1.65
CA PRO A 184 -1.89 -28.67 0.92
C PRO A 184 -3.21 -29.21 1.50
N PRO A 185 -3.32 -30.49 1.94
CA PRO A 185 -4.58 -31.02 2.46
C PRO A 185 -5.05 -30.32 3.73
N GLY A 186 -4.13 -30.01 4.66
CA GLY A 186 -4.45 -29.34 5.92
C GLY A 186 -4.93 -27.90 5.71
N PHE A 187 -4.31 -27.18 4.76
CA PHE A 187 -4.75 -25.85 4.37
C PHE A 187 -6.18 -25.85 3.82
N TRP A 188 -6.48 -26.74 2.87
CA TRP A 188 -7.81 -26.80 2.24
C TRP A 188 -8.90 -27.27 3.21
N GLN A 189 -8.57 -28.19 4.12
CA GLN A 189 -9.49 -28.61 5.19
C GLN A 189 -9.80 -27.46 6.15
N GLY A 190 -8.79 -26.73 6.63
CA GLY A 190 -8.99 -25.57 7.51
C GLY A 190 -9.79 -24.45 6.82
N LEU A 191 -9.48 -24.16 5.55
CA LEU A 191 -10.20 -23.15 4.77
C LEU A 191 -11.67 -23.54 4.55
N SER A 192 -11.94 -24.79 4.17
CA SER A 192 -13.31 -25.28 3.91
C SER A 192 -14.16 -25.30 5.18
N GLN A 193 -13.60 -25.74 6.31
CA GLN A 193 -14.28 -25.71 7.61
C GLN A 193 -14.64 -24.28 8.02
N TRP A 194 -13.72 -23.33 7.81
CA TRP A 194 -13.99 -21.93 8.11
C TRP A 194 -15.07 -21.33 7.21
N ILE A 195 -15.06 -21.61 5.90
CA ILE A 195 -16.12 -21.16 4.97
C ILE A 195 -17.49 -21.70 5.41
N LEU A 196 -17.56 -22.98 5.77
CA LEU A 196 -18.79 -23.61 6.27
C LEU A 196 -19.25 -23.00 7.60
N GLN A 197 -18.32 -22.66 8.48
CA GLN A 197 -18.62 -22.01 9.75
C GLN A 197 -19.07 -20.55 9.56
N MET A 198 -18.54 -19.85 8.56
CA MET A 198 -18.96 -18.50 8.19
C MET A 198 -20.41 -18.46 7.71
N GLY A 199 -20.86 -19.49 7.00
CA GLY A 199 -22.27 -19.64 6.59
C GLY A 199 -23.22 -20.00 7.75
N ARG A 200 -22.69 -20.51 8.86
CA ARG A 200 -23.48 -20.96 10.03
C ARG A 200 -23.53 -19.95 11.17
N ASN A 201 -22.48 -19.17 11.36
CA ASN A 201 -22.35 -18.22 12.45
C ASN A 201 -22.36 -16.77 11.91
N PRO A 202 -23.41 -15.97 12.17
CA PRO A 202 -23.50 -14.60 11.67
C PRO A 202 -22.42 -13.65 12.23
N GLU A 203 -21.77 -14.01 13.34
CA GLU A 203 -20.68 -13.23 13.94
C GLU A 203 -19.29 -13.55 13.35
N ALA A 204 -19.13 -14.69 12.68
CA ALA A 204 -17.86 -15.13 12.09
C ALA A 204 -17.22 -14.13 11.11
N PRO A 205 -17.96 -13.38 10.26
CA PRO A 205 -17.33 -12.41 9.36
C PRO A 205 -16.90 -11.11 10.05
N GLY A 206 -17.27 -10.87 11.32
CA GLY A 206 -17.00 -9.60 12.01
C GLY A 206 -15.52 -9.23 12.05
N PHE A 207 -14.65 -10.19 12.38
CA PHE A 207 -13.19 -9.97 12.43
C PHE A 207 -12.58 -9.63 11.06
N PRO A 208 -12.72 -10.47 10.00
CA PRO A 208 -12.13 -10.16 8.70
C PRO A 208 -12.73 -8.91 8.07
N LEU A 209 -14.03 -8.65 8.24
CA LEU A 209 -14.66 -7.42 7.77
C LEU A 209 -14.14 -6.18 8.50
N GLY A 210 -13.94 -6.26 9.82
CA GLY A 210 -13.35 -5.17 10.61
C GLY A 210 -11.94 -4.81 10.11
N PHE A 211 -11.08 -5.80 9.90
CA PHE A 211 -9.74 -5.56 9.33
C PHE A 211 -9.81 -5.01 7.91
N ALA A 212 -10.68 -5.55 7.06
CA ALA A 212 -10.87 -5.03 5.71
C ALA A 212 -11.32 -3.55 5.71
N ALA A 213 -12.23 -3.18 6.61
CA ALA A 213 -12.68 -1.81 6.77
C ALA A 213 -11.54 -0.88 7.21
N VAL A 214 -10.71 -1.29 8.18
CA VAL A 214 -9.55 -0.50 8.63
C VAL A 214 -8.54 -0.30 7.49
N VAL A 215 -8.23 -1.35 6.73
CA VAL A 215 -7.35 -1.25 5.54
C VAL A 215 -7.96 -0.28 4.51
N GLY A 216 -9.26 -0.40 4.25
CA GLY A 216 -9.95 0.45 3.27
C GLY A 216 -10.00 1.91 3.66
N ILE A 217 -10.39 2.23 4.89
CA ILE A 217 -10.40 3.59 5.43
C ILE A 217 -9.00 4.19 5.36
N SER A 218 -7.99 3.43 5.81
CA SER A 218 -6.60 3.88 5.78
C SER A 218 -6.12 4.18 4.36
N TYR A 219 -6.49 3.33 3.40
CA TYR A 219 -6.15 3.55 2.01
C TYR A 219 -6.83 4.79 1.43
N VAL A 220 -8.14 4.94 1.62
CA VAL A 220 -8.90 6.10 1.13
C VAL A 220 -8.32 7.40 1.69
N LEU A 221 -7.97 7.41 2.98
CA LEU A 221 -7.33 8.55 3.63
C LEU A 221 -5.99 8.89 2.98
N VAL A 222 -5.09 7.91 2.87
CA VAL A 222 -3.76 8.11 2.25
C VAL A 222 -3.89 8.53 0.78
N HIS A 223 -4.83 7.94 0.04
CA HIS A 223 -5.09 8.29 -1.35
C HIS A 223 -5.58 9.74 -1.49
N SER A 224 -6.48 10.16 -0.61
CA SER A 224 -7.04 11.52 -0.60
C SER A 224 -6.00 12.56 -0.22
N LEU A 225 -5.20 12.30 0.82
CA LEU A 225 -4.09 13.18 1.22
C LEU A 225 -3.04 13.31 0.10
N ALA A 226 -2.70 12.20 -0.55
CA ALA A 226 -1.78 12.19 -1.68
C ALA A 226 -2.33 12.89 -2.94
N GLN A 227 -3.63 13.23 -2.99
CA GLN A 227 -4.21 14.06 -4.05
C GLN A 227 -4.37 15.51 -3.60
N GLY A 228 -4.85 15.76 -2.39
CA GLY A 228 -5.07 17.10 -1.83
C GLY A 228 -3.79 17.93 -1.73
N VAL A 229 -2.67 17.33 -1.33
CA VAL A 229 -1.36 18.02 -1.22
C VAL A 229 -0.81 18.49 -2.57
N PHE A 230 -1.31 17.96 -3.70
CA PHE A 230 -0.81 18.30 -5.05
C PHE A 230 -1.77 19.14 -5.89
N VAL A 231 -2.99 19.44 -5.41
CA VAL A 231 -3.98 20.25 -6.14
C VAL A 231 -3.85 21.75 -5.83
N GLU A 232 -3.19 22.13 -4.75
CA GLU A 232 -2.77 23.52 -4.52
C GLU A 232 -1.50 23.87 -5.32
N ARG A 233 -1.65 24.12 -6.62
CA ARG A 233 -0.74 25.06 -7.30
C ARG A 233 -1.52 26.36 -7.55
N PRO A 234 -1.08 27.50 -6.99
CA PRO A 234 -1.74 28.77 -7.25
C PRO A 234 -1.72 29.06 -8.75
N THR A 235 -2.88 29.43 -9.28
CA THR A 235 -3.03 30.08 -10.57
C THR A 235 -2.15 31.33 -10.58
N CYS A 236 -1.01 31.29 -11.28
CA CYS A 236 -0.37 32.52 -11.75
C CYS A 236 -1.28 33.10 -12.85
N SER A 237 -2.30 33.82 -12.42
CA SER A 237 -3.16 34.65 -13.25
C SER A 237 -3.79 35.69 -12.35
N GLU A 238 -3.03 36.71 -11.97
CA GLU A 238 -3.56 38.07 -11.81
C GLU A 238 -2.44 39.07 -11.61
N ASN A 239 -2.48 40.14 -12.42
CA ASN A 239 -1.71 41.40 -12.35
C ASN A 239 -0.29 41.34 -12.94
N ALA A 240 0.13 42.09 -13.97
CA ALA A 240 -0.35 43.27 -14.71
C ALA A 240 0.63 43.53 -15.91
N PRO A 241 0.59 44.63 -16.70
CA PRO A 241 -0.50 45.51 -17.11
C PRO A 241 -0.71 45.52 -18.65
N THR A 242 -1.85 46.06 -19.08
CA THR A 242 -2.17 46.44 -20.46
C THR A 242 -1.14 47.40 -21.05
N ALA A 243 -0.43 46.96 -22.10
CA ALA A 243 0.36 47.86 -22.94
C ALA A 243 -0.57 48.62 -23.90
N GLU A 244 -0.57 49.95 -23.76
CA GLU A 244 -1.18 50.91 -24.68
C GLU A 244 -0.77 50.66 -26.13
N LYS A 245 -1.73 50.73 -27.05
CA LYS A 245 -1.47 50.94 -28.48
C LYS A 245 -1.09 52.41 -28.70
N PRO A 246 0.02 52.72 -29.38
CA PRO A 246 0.22 54.07 -29.87
C PRO A 246 -0.68 54.32 -31.07
N THR A 247 -1.58 55.28 -30.92
CA THR A 247 -2.29 55.96 -32.00
C THR A 247 -1.28 56.70 -32.88
N LEU A 248 -1.06 56.23 -34.11
CA LEU A 248 -0.48 57.06 -35.17
C LEU A 248 -1.62 57.60 -36.04
N GLY A 249 -1.99 58.83 -35.72
CA GLY A 249 -2.78 59.71 -36.59
C GLY A 249 -2.04 60.01 -37.89
N GLY A 250 -2.82 60.21 -38.96
CA GLY A 250 -2.34 60.26 -40.33
C GLY A 250 -1.58 61.51 -40.74
N GLY A 251 -1.08 61.43 -41.97
CA GLY A 251 -0.50 62.54 -42.72
C GLY A 251 -0.21 62.10 -44.15
N ARG A 252 -1.10 62.46 -45.08
CA ARG A 252 -0.83 62.52 -46.53
C ARG A 252 0.31 63.53 -46.77
N THR A 253 1.13 63.34 -47.81
CA THR A 253 1.15 64.15 -49.06
C THR A 253 2.46 63.94 -49.86
N SER A 254 2.31 63.78 -51.18
CA SER A 254 3.15 64.24 -52.30
C SER A 254 4.68 64.14 -52.18
N SER A 255 5.40 63.48 -53.08
CA SER A 255 5.66 63.88 -54.48
C SER A 255 6.58 62.84 -55.11
#